data_AF-A0A9D5Y7D9-F1
#
_entry.id   AF-A0A9D5Y7D9-F1
#
_cell.length_a   1.000
_cell.length_b   1.000
_cell.length_c   1.000
_cell.angle_alpha   90.00
_cell.angle_beta   90.00
_cell.angle_gamma   90.00
#
_symmetry.space_group_name_H-M   'P 1'
#
loop_
_entity.id
_entity.type
_entity.pdbx_description
1 polymer ?
#
loop_
_entity_poly.entity_id
_entity_poly.type
_entity_poly.pdbx_seq_one_letter_code
_entity_poly.pdbx_strand_id
1 'polypeptide(L)'
;MNSSSTQPTDVKPVDPDLAEQAVPGHGVPSQDPDPAAQVALDPEEAERESKSALMGGGLVAGVATGAAVGAAVAGPVGVLVGGTIGAVAGAIGGGAAGELVNPESTPPADDAPKDGEDPDRGIPPR
;
A
#
# COMPACT_ATOMS: atom_id res chain seq x y z
N MET A 1 12.06 -0.95 -37.09
CA MET A 1 11.84 -2.22 -37.81
C MET A 1 11.39 -3.24 -36.79
N ASN A 2 10.18 -3.77 -37.00
CA ASN A 2 9.47 -4.70 -36.12
C ASN A 2 10.28 -5.99 -35.96
N SER A 3 10.58 -6.40 -34.72
CA SER A 3 11.03 -7.76 -34.43
C SER A 3 9.97 -8.41 -33.56
N SER A 4 8.91 -8.87 -34.20
CA SER A 4 7.93 -9.77 -33.61
C SER A 4 8.66 -11.09 -33.35
N SER A 5 9.16 -11.26 -32.12
CA SER A 5 9.68 -12.54 -31.66
C SER A 5 8.52 -13.53 -31.70
N THR A 6 8.54 -14.39 -32.70
CA THR A 6 7.59 -15.48 -32.86
C THR A 6 7.93 -16.49 -31.78
N GLN A 7 7.23 -16.47 -30.65
CA GLN A 7 7.44 -17.49 -29.62
C GLN A 7 7.16 -18.86 -30.26
N PRO A 8 8.11 -19.82 -30.19
CA PRO A 8 7.84 -21.18 -30.62
C PRO A 8 6.86 -21.79 -29.62
N THR A 9 5.63 -22.06 -30.06
CA THR A 9 4.54 -22.63 -29.25
C THR A 9 4.73 -24.11 -28.89
N ASP A 10 5.94 -24.65 -29.00
CA ASP A 10 6.19 -26.09 -28.80
C ASP A 10 7.64 -26.35 -28.35
N VAL A 11 8.05 -25.75 -27.24
CA VAL A 11 9.21 -26.22 -26.50
C VAL A 11 8.68 -26.90 -25.25
N LYS A 12 8.81 -28.23 -25.19
CA LYS A 12 8.51 -28.98 -23.97
C LYS A 12 9.28 -28.32 -22.81
N PRO A 13 8.59 -27.90 -21.74
CA PRO A 13 9.25 -27.37 -20.56
C PRO A 13 10.36 -28.31 -20.15
N VAL A 14 11.59 -27.79 -20.05
CA VAL A 14 12.78 -28.58 -19.66
C VAL A 14 12.58 -29.20 -18.28
N ASP A 15 11.74 -28.54 -17.47
CA ASP A 15 11.24 -28.99 -16.18
C ASP A 15 9.70 -28.89 -16.19
N PRO A 16 8.96 -30.00 -16.05
CA PRO A 16 7.50 -29.97 -16.01
C PRO A 16 6.96 -29.14 -14.84
N ASP A 17 7.68 -29.09 -13.70
CA ASP A 17 7.25 -28.34 -12.52
C ASP A 17 7.26 -26.84 -12.80
N LEU A 18 8.17 -26.37 -13.66
CA LEU A 18 8.26 -24.97 -14.07
C LEU A 18 7.07 -24.54 -14.94
N ALA A 19 6.55 -25.48 -15.74
CA ALA A 19 5.36 -25.25 -16.57
C ALA A 19 4.08 -25.17 -15.73
N GLU A 20 4.03 -25.97 -14.67
CA GLU A 20 2.90 -25.96 -13.73
C GLU A 20 2.87 -24.68 -12.88
N GLN A 21 4.04 -24.10 -12.57
CA GLN A 21 4.15 -22.86 -11.81
C GLN A 21 3.94 -21.58 -12.63
N ALA A 22 4.02 -21.67 -13.96
CA ALA A 22 3.88 -20.52 -14.83
C ALA A 22 2.40 -20.16 -15.07
N VAL A 23 2.10 -18.86 -15.08
CA VAL A 23 0.81 -18.39 -15.60
C VAL A 23 0.82 -18.55 -17.13
N PRO A 24 -0.26 -19.03 -17.77
CA PRO A 24 -0.28 -19.22 -19.23
C PRO A 24 0.12 -17.95 -19.98
N GLY A 25 1.15 -18.05 -20.84
CA GLY A 25 1.68 -16.92 -21.61
C GLY A 25 2.75 -16.09 -20.88
N HIS A 26 3.06 -16.41 -19.62
CA HIS A 26 4.04 -15.75 -18.78
C HIS A 26 5.09 -16.74 -18.22
N GLY A 27 6.13 -16.20 -17.57
CA GLY A 27 7.11 -17.01 -16.84
C GLY A 27 6.61 -17.45 -15.46
N VAL A 28 7.54 -17.90 -14.61
CA VAL A 28 7.25 -18.10 -13.18
C VAL A 28 6.90 -16.74 -12.57
N PRO A 29 5.78 -16.61 -11.83
CA PRO A 29 5.36 -15.36 -11.21
C PRO A 29 6.49 -14.65 -10.45
N SER A 30 7.27 -15.36 -9.65
CA SER A 30 8.37 -14.77 -8.86
C SER A 30 9.54 -14.21 -9.68
N GLN A 31 9.65 -14.54 -10.97
CA GLN A 31 10.74 -14.14 -11.87
C GLN A 31 10.27 -13.24 -13.02
N ASP A 32 8.97 -13.03 -13.16
CA ASP A 32 8.38 -12.22 -14.22
C ASP A 32 7.85 -10.91 -13.62
N PRO A 33 8.46 -9.76 -13.95
CA PRO A 33 8.05 -8.46 -13.42
C PRO A 33 6.73 -7.97 -14.02
N ASP A 34 6.19 -8.62 -15.05
CA ASP A 34 4.86 -8.31 -15.58
C ASP A 34 3.79 -8.60 -14.51
N PRO A 35 2.97 -7.62 -14.12
CA PRO A 35 1.87 -7.84 -13.18
C PRO A 35 0.90 -8.95 -13.62
N ALA A 36 0.72 -9.14 -14.93
CA ALA A 36 -0.15 -10.20 -15.47
C ALA A 36 0.42 -11.62 -15.27
N ALA A 37 1.73 -11.73 -14.98
CA ALA A 37 2.36 -12.98 -14.59
C ALA A 37 2.14 -13.33 -13.11
N GLN A 38 1.64 -12.40 -12.30
CA GLN A 38 1.40 -12.62 -10.87
C GLN A 38 0.03 -13.26 -10.64
N VAL A 39 -0.05 -14.09 -9.62
CA VAL A 39 -1.34 -14.62 -9.14
C VAL A 39 -1.92 -13.62 -8.15
N ALA A 40 -3.05 -13.02 -8.50
CA ALA A 40 -3.75 -12.09 -7.61
C ALA A 40 -4.30 -12.84 -6.38
N LEU A 41 -4.27 -12.17 -5.24
CA LEU A 41 -4.95 -12.63 -4.04
C LEU A 41 -6.47 -12.55 -4.23
N ASP A 42 -7.20 -13.43 -3.56
CA ASP A 42 -8.63 -13.26 -3.39
C ASP A 42 -8.91 -11.92 -2.66
N PRO A 43 -9.99 -11.19 -3.00
CA PRO A 43 -10.29 -9.91 -2.35
C PRO A 43 -10.32 -9.97 -0.82
N GLU A 44 -10.85 -11.05 -0.24
CA GLU A 44 -10.88 -11.20 1.22
C GLU A 44 -9.47 -11.38 1.81
N GLU A 45 -8.60 -12.10 1.11
CA GLU A 45 -7.21 -12.29 1.54
C GLU A 45 -6.42 -11.00 1.39
N ALA A 46 -6.62 -10.27 0.28
CA ALA A 46 -6.00 -8.96 0.05
C ALA A 46 -6.40 -7.94 1.13
N GLU A 47 -7.68 -7.90 1.53
CA GLU A 47 -8.15 -7.05 2.62
C GLU A 47 -7.50 -7.43 3.96
N ARG A 48 -7.40 -8.73 4.25
CA ARG A 48 -6.76 -9.22 5.49
C ARG A 48 -5.27 -8.89 5.52
N GLU A 49 -4.55 -9.13 4.44
CA GLU A 49 -3.12 -8.84 4.33
C GLU A 49 -2.84 -7.34 4.44
N SER A 50 -3.61 -6.50 3.72
CA SER A 50 -3.46 -5.05 3.78
C SER A 50 -3.76 -4.49 5.17
N LYS A 51 -4.84 -4.95 5.82
CA LYS A 51 -5.19 -4.58 7.19
C LYS A 51 -4.12 -4.99 8.19
N SER A 52 -3.58 -6.20 8.05
CA SER A 52 -2.47 -6.71 8.86
C SER A 52 -1.20 -5.86 8.66
N ALA A 53 -0.86 -5.55 7.41
CA ALA A 53 0.29 -4.70 7.08
C ALA A 53 0.15 -3.31 7.69
N LEU A 54 -1.03 -2.70 7.63
CA LEU A 54 -1.27 -1.37 8.20
C LEU A 54 -1.30 -1.37 9.72
N MET A 55 -1.86 -2.41 10.36
CA MET A 55 -1.73 -2.61 11.80
C MET A 55 -0.26 -2.77 12.20
N GLY A 56 0.50 -3.60 11.49
CA GLY A 56 1.93 -3.82 11.76
C GLY A 56 2.77 -2.55 11.56
N GLY A 57 2.56 -1.83 10.46
CA GLY A 57 3.22 -0.56 10.17
C GLY A 57 2.87 0.50 11.21
N GLY A 58 1.58 0.60 11.55
CA GLY A 58 1.08 1.49 12.60
C GLY A 58 1.70 1.18 13.96
N LEU A 59 1.82 -0.09 14.34
CA LEU A 59 2.51 -0.52 15.56
C LEU A 59 3.93 0.02 15.61
N VAL A 60 4.72 -0.20 14.55
CA VAL A 60 6.13 0.22 14.50
C VAL A 60 6.24 1.75 14.58
N ALA A 61 5.43 2.48 13.81
CA ALA A 61 5.39 3.93 13.85
C ALA A 61 4.95 4.45 15.23
N GLY A 62 3.99 3.78 15.85
CA GLY A 62 3.49 4.06 17.19
C GLY A 62 4.54 3.84 18.27
N VAL A 63 5.28 2.72 18.23
CA VAL A 63 6.42 2.46 19.11
C VAL A 63 7.43 3.59 19.00
N ALA A 64 7.86 3.92 17.79
CA ALA A 64 8.88 4.95 17.57
C ALA A 64 8.43 6.31 18.10
N THR A 65 7.21 6.72 17.76
CA THR A 65 6.64 8.02 18.19
C THR A 65 6.44 8.07 19.70
N GLY A 66 5.84 7.02 20.27
CA GLY A 66 5.59 6.92 21.71
C GLY A 66 6.88 6.86 22.51
N ALA A 67 7.89 6.12 22.03
CA ALA A 67 9.21 6.08 22.64
C ALA A 67 9.91 7.44 22.61
N ALA A 68 9.82 8.18 21.49
CA ALA A 68 10.41 9.52 21.37
C ALA A 68 9.76 10.52 22.34
N VAL A 69 8.42 10.55 22.39
CA VAL A 69 7.68 11.40 23.34
C VAL A 69 8.00 10.99 24.79
N GLY A 70 8.00 9.68 25.06
CA GLY A 70 8.33 9.14 26.37
C GLY A 70 9.74 9.50 26.82
N ALA A 71 10.73 9.42 25.91
CA ALA A 71 12.10 9.84 26.17
C ALA A 71 12.17 11.32 26.57
N ALA A 72 11.47 12.18 25.84
CA ALA A 72 11.47 13.62 26.09
C ALA A 72 10.86 13.97 27.46
N VAL A 73 9.84 13.22 27.91
CA VAL A 73 9.11 13.52 29.14
C VAL A 73 9.73 12.84 30.37
N ALA A 74 10.20 11.60 30.24
CA ALA A 74 10.59 10.75 31.37
C ALA A 74 11.90 9.96 31.14
N GLY A 75 12.68 10.31 30.12
CA GLY A 75 13.97 9.67 29.84
C GLY A 75 13.84 8.18 29.50
N PRO A 76 14.81 7.32 29.90
CA PRO A 76 14.84 5.93 29.49
C PRO A 76 13.61 5.11 29.90
N VAL A 77 13.03 5.37 31.08
CA VAL A 77 11.80 4.68 31.52
C VAL A 77 10.63 5.09 30.64
N GLY A 78 10.57 6.37 30.25
CA GLY A 78 9.57 6.88 29.32
C GLY A 78 9.64 6.22 27.95
N VAL A 79 10.82 5.82 27.47
CA VAL A 79 10.94 5.06 26.20
C VAL A 79 10.16 3.74 26.26
N LEU A 80 10.29 3.00 27.36
CA LEU A 80 9.62 1.70 27.51
C LEU A 80 8.09 1.87 27.62
N VAL A 81 7.65 2.79 28.48
CA VAL A 81 6.22 3.04 28.71
C VAL A 81 5.58 3.70 27.47
N GLY A 82 6.23 4.74 26.95
CA GLY A 82 5.77 5.46 25.76
C GLY A 82 5.78 4.57 24.52
N GLY A 83 6.81 3.75 24.33
CA GLY A 83 6.90 2.81 23.21
C GLY A 83 5.81 1.74 23.27
N THR A 84 5.51 1.19 24.44
CA THR A 84 4.44 0.17 24.59
C THR A 84 3.04 0.77 24.37
N ILE A 85 2.73 1.92 24.96
CA ILE A 85 1.46 2.61 24.74
C ILE A 85 1.34 3.04 23.27
N GLY A 86 2.42 3.58 22.72
CA GLY A 86 2.53 3.97 21.32
C GLY A 86 2.31 2.80 20.38
N ALA A 87 2.83 1.60 20.67
CA ALA A 87 2.62 0.39 19.89
C ALA A 87 1.13 0.05 19.74
N VAL A 88 0.40 0.06 20.86
CA VAL A 88 -1.02 -0.28 20.89
C VAL A 88 -1.83 0.76 20.14
N ALA A 89 -1.61 2.05 20.43
CA ALA A 89 -2.28 3.15 19.74
C ALA A 89 -1.97 3.14 18.24
N GLY A 90 -0.72 2.88 17.88
CA GLY A 90 -0.25 2.78 16.51
C GLY A 90 -0.87 1.60 15.76
N ALA A 91 -0.96 0.42 16.37
CA ALA A 91 -1.57 -0.75 15.74
C ALA A 91 -3.06 -0.51 15.45
N ILE A 92 -3.80 0.02 16.41
CA ILE A 92 -5.23 0.35 16.27
C ILE A 92 -5.41 1.46 15.22
N GLY A 93 -4.62 2.52 15.32
CA GLY A 93 -4.67 3.65 14.39
C GLY A 93 -4.28 3.27 12.97
N GLY A 94 -3.29 2.38 12.82
CA GLY A 94 -2.89 1.80 11.54
C GLY A 94 -4.01 0.96 10.92
N GLY A 95 -4.60 0.03 11.68
CA GLY A 95 -5.74 -0.75 11.19
C GLY A 95 -6.91 0.13 10.73
N ALA A 96 -7.23 1.19 11.48
CA ALA A 96 -8.31 2.13 11.13
C ALA A 96 -7.98 3.02 9.93
N ALA A 97 -6.75 3.52 9.82
CA ALA A 97 -6.32 4.30 8.65
C ALA A 97 -6.37 3.48 7.36
N GLY A 98 -6.13 2.17 7.45
CA GLY A 98 -6.17 1.27 6.29
C GLY A 98 -7.58 1.12 5.72
N GLU A 99 -8.58 1.10 6.59
CA GLU A 99 -9.99 1.07 6.20
C GLU A 99 -10.41 2.33 5.43
N LEU A 100 -9.85 3.50 5.80
CA LEU A 100 -10.18 4.78 5.16
C LEU A 100 -9.56 4.95 3.77
N VAL A 101 -8.51 4.18 3.44
CA VAL A 101 -7.79 4.24 2.15
C VAL A 101 -8.33 3.20 1.16
N ASN A 102 -9.38 2.45 1.54
CA ASN A 102 -9.93 1.39 0.69
C ASN A 102 -10.49 1.98 -0.64
N PRO A 103 -9.93 1.60 -1.81
CA PRO A 103 -10.20 2.28 -3.09
C PRO A 103 -11.62 2.12 -3.63
N GLU A 104 -12.44 1.19 -3.10
CA GLU A 104 -13.88 1.09 -3.42
C GLU A 104 -14.71 2.33 -3.03
N SER A 105 -14.12 3.26 -2.27
CA SER A 105 -14.75 4.54 -1.91
C SER A 105 -14.26 5.73 -2.74
N THR A 106 -13.59 5.51 -3.88
CA THR A 106 -13.15 6.59 -4.77
C THR A 106 -14.25 6.93 -5.78
N PRO A 107 -15.05 8.01 -5.61
CA PRO A 107 -15.78 8.54 -6.75
C PRO A 107 -14.76 8.97 -7.82
N PRO A 108 -15.09 8.85 -9.13
CA PRO A 108 -14.17 9.19 -10.21
C PRO A 108 -13.52 10.56 -9.99
N ALA A 109 -12.24 10.65 -10.33
CA ALA A 109 -11.40 11.83 -10.18
C ALA A 109 -11.86 13.01 -11.05
N ASP A 110 -13.00 13.63 -10.71
CA ASP A 110 -13.52 14.84 -11.34
C ASP A 110 -13.72 16.01 -10.35
N ASP A 111 -13.51 15.82 -9.05
CA ASP A 111 -13.47 16.92 -8.07
C ASP A 111 -12.02 17.17 -7.60
N ALA A 112 -11.17 17.53 -8.56
CA ALA A 112 -10.06 18.41 -8.23
C ALA A 112 -10.65 19.73 -7.69
N PRO A 113 -10.19 20.26 -6.54
CA PRO A 113 -10.57 21.59 -6.10
C PRO A 113 -10.19 22.58 -7.20
N LYS A 114 -11.19 23.12 -7.88
CA LYS A 114 -11.01 24.22 -8.81
C LYS A 114 -10.53 25.42 -8.03
N ASP A 115 -9.33 25.84 -8.39
CA ASP A 115 -8.90 27.22 -8.50
C ASP A 115 -9.13 28.10 -7.26
N GLY A 116 -8.04 28.32 -6.53
CA GLY A 116 -7.90 29.51 -5.70
C GLY A 116 -7.87 30.76 -6.58
N GLU A 117 -9.04 31.33 -6.86
CA GLU A 117 -9.20 32.69 -7.37
C GLU A 117 -9.28 33.69 -6.20
N ASP A 118 -8.15 34.37 -5.98
CA ASP A 118 -7.94 35.81 -5.75
C ASP A 118 -9.00 36.60 -4.91
N PRO A 119 -8.72 36.92 -3.63
CA PRO A 119 -9.60 37.72 -2.81
C PRO A 119 -9.23 39.22 -2.90
N ASP A 120 -9.46 39.88 -4.03
CA ASP A 120 -9.45 41.35 -4.05
C ASP A 120 -10.16 41.98 -5.26
N ARG A 121 -11.51 42.05 -5.20
CA ARG A 121 -12.28 43.03 -5.98
C ARG A 121 -13.67 43.32 -5.42
N GLY A 122 -13.70 43.84 -4.19
CA GLY A 122 -14.89 44.50 -3.65
C GLY A 122 -14.93 45.99 -4.01
N ILE A 123 -15.37 46.36 -5.21
CA ILE A 123 -15.84 47.73 -5.50
C ILE A 123 -17.09 47.67 -6.40
N PRO A 124 -18.29 48.02 -5.90
CA PRO A 124 -19.50 48.13 -6.72
C PRO A 124 -19.53 49.46 -7.50
N PRO A 125 -20.22 49.52 -8.65
CA PRO A 125 -20.29 50.73 -9.47
C PRO A 125 -21.16 51.83 -8.81
N ARG A 126 -20.71 53.07 -8.95
CA ARG A 126 -21.53 54.29 -8.93
C ARG A 126 -21.36 55.03 -10.24
#